data_AF-A0A8J6QT38-F1
#
_entry.id   AF-A0A8J6QT38-F1
#
_cell.length_a   1.000
_cell.length_b   1.000
_cell.length_c   1.000
_cell.angle_alpha   90.00
_cell.angle_beta   90.00
_cell.angle_gamma   90.00
#
_symmetry.space_group_name_H-M   'P 1'
#
loop_
_entity.id
_entity.type
_entity.pdbx_description
1 polymer ?
#
loop_
_entity_poly.entity_id
_entity_poly.type
_entity_poly.pdbx_seq_one_letter_code
_entity_poly.pdbx_strand_id
1 'polypeptide(L)'
;MSYIKTLLLTVFMLVATGCASTDENPEAARVKPDYNFTQLEQVERFRPSNNFSMAAWNSQVLLLSDTVKTKYLLILHRPDTGFAFNAPVGIKRFSSYITAGQDRVYALNTVAPVGITIQTIYKLDSKEDLELAKKLVTEAEQAAEAANGE
;
A
#
# COMPACT_ATOMS: atom_id res chain seq x y z
N MET A 1 68.48 18.25 12.93
CA MET A 1 67.73 17.07 12.43
C MET A 1 68.51 15.84 12.83
N SER A 2 68.03 15.08 13.82
CA SER A 2 68.69 13.85 14.28
C SER A 2 67.62 12.80 14.55
N TYR A 3 67.77 11.66 13.88
CA TYR A 3 66.97 10.44 14.05
C TYR A 3 67.44 9.72 15.30
N ILE A 4 66.52 9.22 16.14
CA ILE A 4 66.72 7.98 16.91
C ILE A 4 65.39 7.21 16.89
N LYS A 5 65.44 6.03 16.27
CA LYS A 5 64.48 4.93 16.35
C LYS A 5 64.76 4.13 17.62
N THR A 6 63.74 3.85 18.44
CA THR A 6 63.65 2.63 19.27
C THR A 6 62.17 2.52 19.71
N LEU A 7 61.30 1.77 19.03
CA LEU A 7 61.13 0.31 19.01
C LEU A 7 60.48 -0.26 20.29
N LEU A 8 59.18 -0.55 20.13
CA LEU A 8 58.43 -1.74 20.58
C LEU A 8 58.01 -1.96 22.05
N LEU A 9 56.75 -2.44 22.13
CA LEU A 9 56.23 -3.55 22.96
C LEU A 9 55.52 -3.24 24.29
N THR A 10 54.18 -3.15 24.21
CA THR A 10 53.20 -3.91 25.03
C THR A 10 51.82 -3.66 24.40
N VAL A 11 51.27 -4.51 23.52
CA VAL A 11 50.68 -5.85 23.71
C VAL A 11 49.60 -5.87 24.80
N PHE A 12 48.36 -6.10 24.33
CA PHE A 12 47.19 -6.67 25.00
C PHE A 12 46.56 -5.89 26.17
N MET A 13 45.43 -5.24 25.88
CA MET A 13 44.24 -5.44 26.70
C MET A 13 42.99 -5.48 25.83
N LEU A 14 42.63 -6.71 25.47
CA LEU A 14 41.39 -7.11 24.82
C LEU A 14 40.44 -7.54 25.94
N VAL A 15 39.40 -6.76 26.27
CA VAL A 15 38.09 -7.31 26.68
C VAL A 15 36.98 -6.34 26.29
N ALA A 16 36.08 -6.89 25.49
CA ALA A 16 34.79 -6.42 25.01
C ALA A 16 33.94 -5.60 26.01
N THR A 17 33.28 -4.57 25.51
CA THR A 17 31.85 -4.29 25.78
C THR A 17 31.33 -3.35 24.70
N GLY A 18 30.50 -3.89 23.81
CA GLY A 18 29.92 -3.12 22.72
C GLY A 18 29.41 -3.96 21.56
N CYS A 19 28.93 -5.18 21.84
CA CYS A 19 27.89 -5.76 20.98
C CYS A 19 26.68 -4.82 21.07
N ALA A 20 26.55 -3.94 20.09
CA ALA A 20 25.25 -3.67 19.51
C ALA A 20 25.42 -3.91 18.02
N SER A 21 25.54 -5.19 17.69
CA SER A 21 24.79 -5.75 16.56
C SER A 21 23.36 -5.25 16.70
N THR A 22 23.09 -4.06 16.16
CA THR A 22 21.73 -3.60 15.95
C THR A 22 21.20 -4.50 14.87
N ASP A 23 20.22 -5.31 15.27
CA ASP A 23 19.54 -6.31 14.49
C ASP A 23 19.44 -5.89 13.02
N GLU A 24 20.13 -6.65 12.17
CA GLU A 24 19.69 -6.89 10.81
C GLU A 24 18.31 -7.56 10.93
N ASN A 25 17.26 -6.75 11.10
CA ASN A 25 15.91 -7.22 10.80
C ASN A 25 15.85 -7.32 9.27
N PRO A 26 15.79 -8.52 8.67
CA PRO A 26 15.86 -8.68 7.22
C PRO A 26 14.55 -8.27 6.53
N GLU A 27 13.57 -7.69 7.25
CA GLU A 27 12.60 -6.78 6.66
C GLU A 27 13.23 -5.40 6.46
N ALA A 28 14.22 -5.32 5.56
CA ALA A 28 14.44 -4.08 4.82
C ALA A 28 13.05 -3.64 4.31
N ALA A 29 12.64 -2.44 4.69
CA ALA A 29 11.29 -1.92 4.45
C ALA A 29 10.95 -2.06 2.97
N ARG A 30 10.19 -3.10 2.60
CA ARG A 30 9.86 -3.38 1.21
C ARG A 30 9.18 -2.15 0.62
N VAL A 31 9.68 -1.69 -0.52
CA VAL A 31 9.09 -0.57 -1.25
C VAL A 31 7.67 -0.99 -1.64
N LYS A 32 6.67 -0.19 -1.24
CA LYS A 32 5.26 -0.42 -1.56
C LYS A 32 4.90 0.33 -2.85
N PRO A 33 3.96 -0.17 -3.67
CA PRO A 33 3.46 0.56 -4.83
C PRO A 33 2.90 1.93 -4.44
N ASP A 34 3.24 2.97 -5.20
CA ASP A 34 2.65 4.30 -5.06
C ASP A 34 1.44 4.44 -6.00
N TYR A 35 0.25 4.59 -5.41
CA TYR A 35 -1.01 4.68 -6.14
C TYR A 35 -1.53 6.12 -6.23
N ASN A 36 -0.62 7.07 -6.43
CA ASN A 36 -0.93 8.47 -6.71
C ASN A 36 -0.98 8.73 -8.23
N PHE A 37 -2.18 8.78 -8.79
CA PHE A 37 -2.42 8.87 -10.23
C PHE A 37 -2.92 10.25 -10.63
N THR A 38 -1.98 11.14 -10.99
CA THR A 38 -2.29 12.51 -11.41
C THR A 38 -3.08 12.60 -12.72
N GLN A 39 -3.11 11.52 -13.51
CA GLN A 39 -3.80 11.43 -14.79
C GLN A 39 -5.28 11.06 -14.64
N LEU A 40 -5.72 10.64 -13.45
CA LEU A 40 -7.10 10.27 -13.16
C LEU A 40 -7.79 11.34 -12.32
N GLU A 41 -9.10 11.52 -12.52
CA GLU A 41 -9.89 12.45 -11.70
C GLU A 41 -10.03 11.88 -10.28
N GLN A 42 -9.40 12.53 -9.30
CA GLN A 42 -9.60 12.22 -7.89
C GLN A 42 -10.86 12.91 -7.36
N VAL A 43 -11.72 12.16 -6.65
CA VAL A 43 -12.92 12.69 -6.00
C VAL A 43 -12.88 12.42 -4.50
N GLU A 44 -13.46 13.32 -3.71
CA GLU A 44 -13.52 13.16 -2.25
C GLU A 44 -14.56 12.09 -1.85
N ARG A 45 -15.70 12.09 -2.54
CA ARG A 45 -16.84 11.21 -2.25
C ARG A 45 -17.71 10.99 -3.48
N PHE A 46 -18.46 9.90 -3.47
CA PHE A 46 -19.49 9.63 -4.47
C PHE A 46 -20.68 8.89 -3.86
N ARG A 47 -21.83 8.95 -4.53
CA ARG A 47 -23.03 8.22 -4.12
C ARG A 47 -23.14 6.94 -4.94
N PRO A 48 -22.90 5.76 -4.36
CA PRO A 48 -23.14 4.51 -5.08
C PRO A 48 -24.63 4.30 -5.30
N SER A 49 -25.02 3.65 -6.40
CA SER A 49 -26.37 3.10 -6.53
C SER A 49 -26.62 1.97 -5.53
N ASN A 50 -27.85 1.47 -5.52
CA ASN A 50 -28.22 0.33 -4.67
C ASN A 50 -27.61 -1.01 -5.17
N ASN A 51 -27.18 -1.08 -6.43
CA ASN A 51 -26.77 -2.33 -7.09
C ASN A 51 -25.32 -2.26 -7.61
N PHE A 52 -24.39 -1.66 -6.86
CA PHE A 52 -22.99 -1.65 -7.24
C PHE A 52 -22.33 -3.02 -7.04
N SER A 53 -21.29 -3.31 -7.80
CA SER A 53 -20.42 -4.46 -7.60
C SER A 53 -19.00 -4.02 -7.24
N MET A 54 -18.25 -4.89 -6.57
CA MET A 54 -16.85 -4.65 -6.21
C MET A 54 -15.98 -5.80 -6.67
N ALA A 55 -14.80 -5.48 -7.18
CA ALA A 55 -13.77 -6.42 -7.57
C ALA A 55 -12.41 -5.94 -7.08
N ALA A 56 -11.67 -6.80 -6.38
CA ALA A 56 -10.28 -6.53 -6.05
C ALA A 56 -9.40 -6.75 -7.28
N TRP A 57 -8.54 -5.78 -7.56
CA TRP A 57 -7.45 -5.96 -8.53
C TRP A 57 -6.21 -6.49 -7.82
N ASN A 58 -5.94 -5.97 -6.62
CA ASN A 58 -4.86 -6.42 -5.77
C ASN A 58 -5.22 -6.16 -4.30
N SER A 59 -4.22 -6.21 -3.42
CA SER A 59 -4.37 -6.01 -1.97
C SER A 59 -4.65 -4.57 -1.50
N GLN A 60 -4.63 -3.58 -2.39
CA GLN A 60 -4.82 -2.17 -2.08
C GLN A 60 -5.77 -1.47 -3.05
N VAL A 61 -6.14 -2.12 -4.14
CA VAL A 61 -6.91 -1.52 -5.23
C VAL A 61 -8.20 -2.30 -5.43
N LEU A 62 -9.32 -1.59 -5.27
CA LEU A 62 -10.65 -2.09 -5.57
C LEU A 62 -11.28 -1.30 -6.72
N LEU A 63 -11.90 -2.02 -7.63
CA LEU A 63 -12.82 -1.46 -8.61
C LEU A 63 -14.24 -1.58 -8.08
N LEU A 64 -14.91 -0.44 -7.91
CA LEU A 64 -16.35 -0.38 -7.70
C LEU A 64 -17.03 -0.03 -9.02
N SER A 65 -17.92 -0.90 -9.49
CA SER A 65 -18.69 -0.66 -10.72
C SER A 65 -20.14 -0.36 -10.35
N ASP A 66 -20.61 0.81 -10.76
CA ASP A 66 -22.00 1.20 -10.61
C ASP A 66 -22.81 0.84 -11.86
N THR A 67 -24.11 0.56 -11.69
CA THR A 67 -25.08 0.32 -12.76
C THR A 67 -25.23 1.51 -13.72
N VAL A 68 -24.93 2.73 -13.27
CA VAL A 68 -24.97 3.98 -14.05
C VAL A 68 -23.76 4.18 -14.99
N LYS A 69 -23.02 3.10 -15.31
CA LYS A 69 -21.81 3.05 -16.15
C LYS A 69 -20.57 3.72 -15.59
N THR A 70 -20.68 4.58 -14.57
CA THR A 70 -19.49 5.10 -13.88
C THR A 70 -18.85 4.02 -13.03
N LYS A 71 -17.52 3.93 -13.10
CA LYS A 71 -16.72 3.09 -12.22
C LYS A 71 -15.86 3.98 -11.33
N TYR A 72 -15.46 3.43 -10.19
CA TYR A 72 -14.60 4.10 -9.24
C TYR A 72 -13.45 3.18 -8.86
N LEU A 73 -12.24 3.72 -8.87
CA LEU A 73 -11.06 3.05 -8.34
C LEU A 73 -10.86 3.51 -6.90
N LEU A 74 -10.91 2.58 -5.96
CA LEU A 74 -10.68 2.85 -4.54
C LEU A 74 -9.28 2.36 -4.19
N ILE A 75 -8.43 3.29 -3.76
CA ILE A 75 -7.13 2.98 -3.17
C ILE A 75 -7.31 2.85 -1.67
N LEU A 76 -6.81 1.76 -1.11
CA LEU A 76 -6.97 1.41 0.28
C LEU A 76 -5.66 1.63 1.03
N HIS A 77 -5.78 2.25 2.20
CA HIS A 77 -4.66 2.41 3.11
C HIS A 77 -4.37 1.06 3.77
N ARG A 78 -3.39 0.33 3.28
CA ARG A 78 -3.07 -1.02 3.80
C ARG A 78 -2.58 -0.94 5.24
N PRO A 79 -3.22 -1.61 6.21
CA PRO A 79 -2.52 -2.03 7.42
C PRO A 79 -1.68 -3.27 7.07
N ASP A 80 -0.43 -3.31 7.53
CA ASP A 80 0.56 -4.38 7.24
C ASP A 80 0.21 -5.78 7.79
N THR A 81 -1.07 -6.06 8.04
CA THR A 81 -1.52 -7.28 8.69
C THR A 81 -2.70 -7.93 7.94
N GLY A 82 -2.42 -9.04 7.26
CA GLY A 82 -3.34 -10.18 7.11
C GLY A 82 -4.61 -10.05 6.27
N PHE A 83 -4.93 -8.89 5.68
CA PHE A 83 -6.13 -8.76 4.86
C PHE A 83 -5.90 -9.32 3.44
N ALA A 84 -6.41 -10.51 3.19
CA ALA A 84 -6.50 -11.08 1.85
C ALA A 84 -7.90 -10.84 1.27
N PHE A 85 -7.99 -10.22 0.09
CA PHE A 85 -9.25 -9.99 -0.65
C PHE A 85 -9.85 -11.29 -1.24
N ASN A 86 -9.35 -12.45 -0.83
CA ASN A 86 -9.87 -13.76 -1.24
C ASN A 86 -11.31 -14.00 -0.72
N ALA A 87 -11.74 -13.24 0.28
CA ALA A 87 -13.12 -13.22 0.75
C ALA A 87 -13.93 -12.10 0.06
N PRO A 88 -15.24 -12.28 -0.16
CA PRO A 88 -16.13 -11.20 -0.58
C PRO A 88 -15.95 -9.98 0.32
N VAL A 89 -15.81 -8.80 -0.30
CA VAL A 89 -15.66 -7.54 0.41
C VAL A 89 -16.96 -6.74 0.43
N GLY A 90 -17.13 -5.95 1.48
CA GLY A 90 -18.25 -5.04 1.70
C GLY A 90 -17.74 -3.65 2.07
N ILE A 91 -18.53 -2.61 1.82
CA ILE A 91 -18.28 -1.28 2.37
C ILE A 91 -19.33 -1.01 3.44
N LYS A 92 -18.89 -0.79 4.68
CA LYS A 92 -19.79 -0.26 5.72
C LYS A 92 -19.85 1.25 5.53
N ARG A 93 -20.99 1.73 5.08
CA ARG A 93 -21.22 3.15 4.83
C ARG A 93 -21.73 3.83 6.10
N PHE A 94 -21.16 4.98 6.44
CA PHE A 94 -21.70 5.84 7.49
C PHE A 94 -22.82 6.76 6.97
N SER A 95 -22.94 6.93 5.65
CA SER A 95 -23.93 7.79 5.00
C SER A 95 -24.43 7.21 3.67
N SER A 96 -25.20 7.98 2.90
CA SER A 96 -25.54 7.63 1.52
C SER A 96 -24.35 7.72 0.55
N TYR A 97 -23.23 8.32 0.97
CA TYR A 97 -22.01 8.49 0.19
C TYR A 97 -20.92 7.53 0.66
N ILE A 98 -20.00 7.20 -0.24
CA ILE A 98 -18.70 6.63 0.07
C ILE A 98 -17.70 7.78 0.02
N THR A 99 -16.96 7.99 1.11
CA THR A 99 -16.07 9.13 1.34
C THR A 99 -14.67 8.64 1.70
N ALA A 100 -13.66 9.16 1.00
CA ALA A 100 -12.26 8.90 1.31
C ALA A 100 -11.90 9.37 2.73
N GLY A 101 -11.04 8.62 3.43
CA GLY A 101 -10.61 8.87 4.80
C GLY A 101 -11.64 8.52 5.89
N GLN A 102 -12.92 8.33 5.54
CA GLN A 102 -13.99 8.06 6.51
C GLN A 102 -14.54 6.64 6.40
N ASP A 103 -14.97 6.24 5.21
CA ASP A 103 -15.55 4.92 4.99
C ASP A 103 -14.48 3.84 4.91
N ARG A 104 -14.88 2.61 5.26
CA ARG A 104 -13.99 1.46 5.36
C ARG A 104 -14.51 0.28 4.58
N VAL A 105 -13.59 -0.47 3.99
CA VAL A 105 -13.81 -1.77 3.36
C VAL A 105 -13.59 -2.87 4.38
N TYR A 106 -14.45 -3.88 4.37
CA TYR A 106 -14.37 -5.04 5.26
C TYR A 106 -14.45 -6.32 4.44
N ALA A 107 -13.76 -7.37 4.90
CA ALA A 107 -14.01 -8.72 4.42
C ALA A 107 -15.28 -9.25 5.11
N LEU A 108 -16.22 -9.78 4.34
CA LEU A 108 -17.54 -10.19 4.83
C LEU A 108 -17.51 -11.55 5.54
N ASN A 109 -16.47 -12.37 5.31
CA ASN A 109 -16.38 -13.75 5.78
C ASN A 109 -15.25 -13.99 6.81
N THR A 110 -14.88 -12.98 7.60
CA THR A 110 -13.82 -13.13 8.62
C THR A 110 -14.38 -13.05 10.04
N VAL A 111 -13.84 -13.87 10.94
CA VAL A 111 -14.25 -13.94 12.36
C VAL A 111 -14.07 -12.60 13.08
N ALA A 112 -13.08 -11.81 12.65
CA ALA A 112 -12.88 -10.43 13.06
C ALA A 112 -12.77 -9.55 11.80
N PRO A 113 -13.79 -8.73 11.46
CA PRO A 113 -13.74 -7.88 10.29
C PRO A 113 -12.79 -6.70 10.56
N VAL A 114 -11.61 -6.73 9.95
CA VAL A 114 -10.68 -5.59 9.94
C VAL A 114 -11.15 -4.61 8.88
N GLY A 115 -11.46 -3.38 9.30
CA GLY A 115 -11.87 -2.30 8.40
C GLY A 115 -10.66 -1.59 7.82
N ILE A 116 -10.50 -1.64 6.50
CA ILE A 116 -9.45 -0.92 5.77
C ILE A 116 -10.00 0.43 5.30
N THR A 117 -9.31 1.50 5.65
CA THR A 117 -9.69 2.86 5.22
C THR A 117 -9.52 3.04 3.72
N ILE A 118 -10.51 3.65 3.08
CA ILE A 118 -10.39 4.13 1.70
C ILE A 118 -9.52 5.38 1.73
N GLN A 119 -8.34 5.35 1.14
CA GLN A 119 -7.40 6.48 1.11
C GLN A 119 -7.78 7.48 0.01
N THR A 120 -7.98 6.97 -1.20
CA THR A 120 -8.19 7.79 -2.40
C THR A 120 -9.27 7.16 -3.26
N ILE A 121 -10.06 8.00 -3.94
CA ILE A 121 -11.07 7.57 -4.88
C ILE A 121 -10.79 8.26 -6.21
N TYR A 122 -10.65 7.48 -7.27
CA TYR A 122 -10.60 7.99 -8.64
C TYR A 122 -11.89 7.64 -9.38
N LYS A 123 -12.41 8.59 -10.14
CA LYS A 123 -13.58 8.40 -11.01
C LYS A 123 -13.12 7.92 -12.38
N LEU A 124 -13.81 6.92 -12.92
CA LEU A 124 -13.56 6.32 -14.23
C LEU A 124 -14.85 6.40 -15.04
N ASP A 125 -15.01 7.47 -15.82
CA ASP A 125 -16.24 7.75 -16.58
C ASP A 125 -16.23 7.10 -17.96
N SER A 126 -15.05 6.84 -18.50
CA SER A 126 -14.87 6.29 -19.84
C SER A 126 -14.18 4.91 -19.82
N LYS A 127 -14.22 4.24 -20.98
CA LYS A 127 -13.48 3.00 -21.17
C LYS A 127 -11.97 3.28 -21.15
N GLU A 128 -11.58 4.42 -21.69
CA GLU A 128 -10.22 4.91 -21.76
C GLU A 128 -9.64 5.12 -20.35
N ASP A 129 -10.42 5.71 -19.44
CA ASP A 129 -10.01 5.88 -18.02
C ASP A 129 -9.79 4.53 -17.34
N LEU A 130 -10.66 3.55 -17.63
CA LEU A 130 -10.52 2.21 -17.07
C LEU A 130 -9.24 1.50 -17.56
N GLU A 131 -8.93 1.60 -18.85
CA GLU A 131 -7.71 1.01 -19.40
C GLU A 131 -6.45 1.75 -18.91
N LEU A 132 -6.53 3.09 -18.78
CA LEU A 132 -5.46 3.89 -18.18
C LEU A 132 -5.22 3.50 -16.71
N ALA A 133 -6.28 3.36 -15.92
CA ALA A 133 -6.20 2.96 -14.52
C ALA A 133 -5.55 1.58 -14.36
N LYS A 134 -5.93 0.60 -15.19
CA LYS A 134 -5.28 -0.72 -15.18
C LYS A 134 -3.78 -0.61 -15.45
N LYS A 135 -3.41 0.14 -16.49
CA LYS A 135 -2.01 0.35 -16.86
C LYS A 135 -1.21 0.96 -15.70
N LEU A 136 -1.71 2.06 -15.12
CA LEU A 136 -1.04 2.76 -14.02
C LEU A 136 -0.90 1.87 -12.76
N VAL A 137 -1.91 1.06 -12.45
CA VAL A 137 -1.83 0.11 -11.33
C VAL A 137 -0.75 -0.94 -11.57
N THR A 138 -0.69 -1.53 -12.77
CA THR A 138 0.35 -2.51 -13.13
C THR A 138 1.75 -1.89 -13.12
N GLU A 139 1.91 -0.68 -13.65
CA GLU A 139 3.20 0.03 -13.63
C GLU A 139 3.68 0.33 -12.21
N ALA A 140 2.78 0.74 -11.31
CA ALA A 140 3.09 0.97 -9.91
C ALA A 140 3.51 -0.32 -9.18
N GLU A 141 2.87 -1.45 -9.48
CA GLU A 141 3.25 -2.75 -8.94
C GLU A 141 4.63 -3.19 -9.43
N GLN A 142 4.88 -3.11 -10.74
CA GLN A 142 6.16 -3.48 -11.34
C GLN A 142 7.31 -2.61 -10.83
N ALA A 143 7.09 -1.31 -10.65
CA ALA A 143 8.09 -0.41 -10.09
C ALA A 143 8.46 -0.79 -8.64
N ALA A 144 7.48 -1.14 -7.82
CA ALA A 144 7.72 -1.60 -6.46
C ALA A 144 8.41 -2.98 -6.42
N GLU A 145 8.02 -3.90 -7.31
CA GLU A 145 8.68 -5.21 -7.42
C GLU A 145 10.14 -5.08 -7.84
N ALA A 146 10.43 -4.27 -8.85
CA ALA A 146 11.80 -3.99 -9.29
C ALA A 146 12.65 -3.41 -8.14
N ALA A 147 12.12 -2.45 -7.39
CA ALA A 147 12.81 -1.85 -6.26
C ALA A 147 13.04 -2.80 -5.06
N ASN A 148 12.32 -3.93 -5.00
CA ASN A 148 12.49 -4.97 -3.97
C ASN A 148 13.35 -6.16 -4.44
N GLY A 149 13.61 -6.27 -5.75
CA GLY A 149 14.39 -7.34 -6.36
C GLY A 149 15.87 -6.99 -6.59
N GLU A 150 16.25 -5.75 -6.31
CA GLU A 150 17.64 -5.25 -6.23
C GLU A 150 18.21 -5.41 -4.81
#